data_AF-A0A950LI08-F1
#
_entry.id   AF-A0A950LI08-F1
#
_cell.length_a   1.000
_cell.length_b   1.000
_cell.length_c   1.000
_cell.angle_alpha   90.00
_cell.angle_beta   90.00
_cell.angle_gamma   90.00
#
_symmetry.space_group_name_H-M   'P 1'
#
loop_
_entity.id
_entity.type
_entity.pdbx_description
1 polymer ?
#
loop_
_entity_poly.entity_id
_entity_poly.type
_entity_poly.pdbx_seq_one_letter_code
_entity_poly.pdbx_strand_id
1 'polypeptide(L)'
;MAPVALGDPRTTVFEDVEVEGRPACRVGVAAGTVAFVDPPEARRRTASEWAGATVVEGSGGALLPGLHDHHLHLRAMAARRASVPCGPPEVADRAGLGAALRAAAAAAASEPGRWVRGTGYDDSVTGPL
;
A
#
# COMPACT_ATOMS: atom_id res chain seq x y z
N MET A 1 -5.95 31.39 -8.83
CA MET A 1 -6.00 29.94 -9.06
C MET A 1 -7.33 29.64 -9.73
N ALA A 2 -7.34 29.10 -10.95
CA ALA A 2 -8.61 28.76 -11.59
C ALA A 2 -9.29 27.63 -10.80
N PRO A 3 -10.62 27.64 -10.63
CA PRO A 3 -11.32 26.54 -9.96
C PRO A 3 -11.05 25.25 -10.74
N VAL A 4 -10.65 24.20 -10.02
CA VAL A 4 -10.52 22.86 -10.61
C VAL A 4 -11.83 22.49 -11.28
N ALA A 5 -11.78 21.98 -12.51
CA ALA A 5 -12.96 21.53 -13.23
C ALA A 5 -13.47 20.22 -12.58
N LEU A 6 -14.33 20.38 -11.57
CA LEU A 6 -14.97 19.31 -10.81
C LEU A 6 -15.91 18.54 -11.77
N GLY A 7 -15.43 17.42 -12.30
CA GLY A 7 -16.05 16.63 -13.37
C GLY A 7 -15.06 15.89 -14.28
N ASP A 8 -13.75 16.16 -14.16
CA ASP A 8 -12.71 15.35 -14.81
C ASP A 8 -12.69 13.92 -14.23
N PRO A 9 -12.71 12.85 -15.06
CA PRO A 9 -12.58 11.47 -14.60
C PRO A 9 -11.31 11.15 -13.81
N ARG A 10 -10.31 12.03 -13.85
CA ARG A 10 -9.08 11.95 -13.04
C ARG A 10 -9.23 12.63 -11.67
N THR A 11 -10.42 13.11 -11.34
CA THR A 11 -10.71 13.68 -10.02
C THR A 11 -11.14 12.57 -9.08
N THR A 12 -10.58 12.56 -7.87
CA THR A 12 -11.07 11.76 -6.75
C THR A 12 -11.66 12.69 -5.70
N VAL A 13 -12.84 12.37 -5.21
CA VAL A 13 -13.48 13.08 -4.10
C VAL A 13 -13.63 12.12 -2.93
N PHE A 14 -13.03 12.46 -1.81
CA PHE A 14 -13.26 11.80 -0.53
C PHE A 14 -14.43 12.49 0.16
N GLU A 15 -15.48 11.75 0.50
CA GLU A 15 -16.65 12.24 1.22
C GLU A 15 -16.70 11.67 2.64
N ASP A 16 -17.42 12.37 3.54
CA ASP A 16 -17.56 12.02 4.95
C ASP A 16 -16.24 11.62 5.63
N VAL A 17 -15.18 12.41 5.42
CA VAL A 17 -13.88 12.19 6.07
C VAL A 17 -13.67 13.16 7.22
N GLU A 18 -12.90 12.75 8.22
CA GLU A 18 -12.36 13.65 9.23
C GLU A 18 -11.04 14.25 8.74
N VAL A 19 -10.90 15.59 8.81
CA VAL A 19 -9.67 16.31 8.47
C VAL A 19 -9.30 17.24 9.62
N GLU A 20 -8.17 16.96 10.28
CA GLU A 20 -7.66 17.75 11.41
C GLU A 20 -8.72 17.94 12.52
N GLY A 21 -9.42 16.87 12.89
CA GLY A 21 -10.47 16.90 13.90
C GLY A 21 -11.82 17.47 13.43
N ARG A 22 -11.94 17.87 12.16
CA ARG A 22 -13.21 18.33 11.58
C ARG A 22 -13.92 17.16 10.88
N PRO A 23 -15.06 16.67 11.39
CA PRO A 23 -15.79 15.56 10.79
C PRO A 23 -16.56 15.98 9.53
N ALA A 24 -17.03 15.01 8.76
CA ALA A 24 -17.89 15.20 7.59
C ALA A 24 -17.33 16.17 6.53
N CYS A 25 -16.00 16.24 6.40
CA CYS A 25 -15.32 17.02 5.39
C CYS A 25 -15.40 16.34 4.03
N ARG A 26 -15.27 17.14 2.97
CA ARG A 26 -15.06 16.67 1.60
C ARG A 26 -13.70 17.11 1.10
N VAL A 27 -12.92 16.21 0.51
CA VAL A 27 -11.59 16.54 -0.03
C VAL A 27 -11.51 16.11 -1.48
N GLY A 28 -11.16 17.05 -2.37
CA GLY A 28 -10.97 16.76 -3.78
C GLY A 28 -9.51 16.70 -4.14
N VAL A 29 -9.15 15.70 -4.94
CA VAL A 29 -7.83 15.53 -5.54
C VAL A 29 -7.99 15.53 -7.04
N ALA A 30 -7.27 16.42 -7.73
CA ALA A 30 -7.23 16.48 -9.19
C ALA A 30 -5.79 16.49 -9.65
N ALA A 31 -5.46 15.64 -10.64
CA ALA A 31 -4.11 15.48 -11.18
C ALA A 31 -3.04 15.29 -10.08
N GLY A 32 -3.36 14.50 -9.05
CA GLY A 32 -2.45 14.21 -7.94
C GLY A 32 -2.24 15.36 -6.93
N THR A 33 -2.99 16.46 -7.04
CA THR A 33 -2.92 17.60 -6.13
C THR A 33 -4.23 17.78 -5.39
N VAL A 34 -4.17 18.15 -4.11
CA VAL A 34 -5.37 18.55 -3.35
C VAL A 34 -5.94 19.83 -3.98
N ALA A 35 -7.10 19.69 -4.61
CA ALA A 35 -7.83 20.76 -5.27
C ALA A 35 -8.62 21.61 -4.29
N PHE A 36 -9.22 20.98 -3.28
CA PHE A 36 -9.98 21.63 -2.24
C PHE A 36 -10.05 20.79 -0.98
N VAL A 37 -10.23 21.47 0.15
CA VAL A 37 -10.57 20.88 1.45
C VAL A 37 -11.80 21.60 1.97
N ASP A 38 -12.94 20.90 1.89
CA ASP A 38 -14.22 21.27 2.48
C ASP A 38 -14.71 22.72 2.23
N PRO A 39 -14.69 23.22 0.98
CA PRO A 39 -15.24 24.54 0.70
C PRO A 39 -16.78 24.50 0.73
N PRO A 40 -17.46 25.63 1.01
CA PRO A 40 -18.92 25.67 1.12
C PRO A 40 -19.68 25.13 -0.09
N GLU A 41 -19.16 25.34 -1.31
CA GLU A 41 -19.72 24.83 -2.55
C GLU A 41 -19.63 23.30 -2.67
N ALA A 42 -18.59 22.68 -2.11
CA ALA A 42 -18.47 21.23 -2.12
C ALA A 42 -19.53 20.59 -1.23
N ARG A 43 -19.88 21.20 -0.08
CA ARG A 43 -20.90 20.68 0.86
C ARG A 43 -22.32 20.66 0.30
N ARG A 44 -22.63 21.57 -0.62
CA ARG A 44 -23.95 21.65 -1.26
C ARG A 44 -24.13 20.66 -2.41
N ARG A 45 -23.04 20.09 -2.91
CA ARG A 45 -23.08 19.14 -4.02
C ARG A 45 -23.59 17.76 -3.57
N THR A 46 -24.26 17.12 -4.52
CA THR A 46 -24.76 15.75 -4.50
C THR A 46 -23.86 14.84 -5.33
N ALA A 47 -23.93 13.53 -5.11
CA ALA A 47 -23.15 12.54 -5.85
C ALA A 47 -23.25 12.68 -7.38
N SER A 48 -24.42 13.06 -7.90
CA SER A 48 -24.62 13.31 -9.33
C SER A 48 -23.86 14.52 -9.88
N GLU A 49 -23.52 15.50 -9.03
CA GLU A 49 -22.74 16.69 -9.41
C GLU A 49 -21.23 16.42 -9.44
N TRP A 50 -20.83 15.20 -9.05
CA TRP A 50 -19.50 14.65 -9.24
C TRP A 50 -19.43 13.73 -10.47
N ALA A 51 -20.42 13.76 -11.37
CA ALA A 51 -20.47 12.90 -12.55
C ALA A 51 -19.13 12.91 -13.32
N GLY A 52 -18.47 11.75 -13.34
CA GLY A 52 -17.14 11.56 -13.91
C GLY A 52 -16.06 11.29 -12.85
N ALA A 53 -16.10 11.95 -11.69
CA ALA A 53 -15.11 11.76 -10.62
C ALA A 53 -15.27 10.41 -9.92
N THR A 54 -14.16 9.89 -9.41
CA THR A 54 -14.17 8.75 -8.48
C THR A 54 -14.53 9.25 -7.10
N VAL A 55 -15.65 8.79 -6.54
CA VAL A 55 -16.05 9.12 -5.16
C VAL A 55 -15.59 8.00 -4.23
N VAL A 56 -14.93 8.38 -3.14
CA VAL A 56 -14.48 7.49 -2.07
C VAL A 56 -15.20 7.89 -0.78
N GLU A 57 -16.00 6.97 -0.27
CA GLU A 57 -16.75 7.16 0.97
C GLU A 57 -15.83 6.89 2.18
N GLY A 58 -15.67 7.90 3.02
CA GLY A 58 -14.82 7.88 4.22
C GLY A 58 -15.51 7.33 5.46
N SER A 59 -16.85 7.34 5.51
CA SER A 59 -17.66 6.83 6.64
C SER A 59 -17.21 7.36 8.01
N GLY A 60 -16.86 8.65 8.07
CA GLY A 60 -16.35 9.34 9.26
C GLY A 60 -14.87 9.09 9.56
N GLY A 61 -14.14 8.35 8.74
CA GLY A 61 -12.73 8.02 8.94
C GLY A 61 -11.78 9.19 8.71
N ALA A 62 -10.63 9.17 9.39
CA ALA A 62 -9.60 10.19 9.24
C ALA A 62 -8.89 10.11 7.89
N LEU A 63 -8.90 11.24 7.15
CA LEU A 63 -8.06 11.43 5.97
C LEU A 63 -6.76 12.13 6.38
N LEU A 64 -5.70 11.34 6.46
CA LEU A 64 -4.39 11.81 6.91
C LEU A 64 -3.49 12.18 5.73
N PRO A 65 -2.51 13.08 5.93
CA PRO A 65 -1.39 13.20 5.01
C PRO A 65 -0.70 11.85 4.78
N GLY A 66 -0.20 11.62 3.57
CA GLY A 66 0.59 10.43 3.28
C GLY A 66 1.79 10.31 4.21
N LEU A 67 2.07 9.10 4.70
CA LEU A 67 3.22 8.87 5.56
C LEU A 67 4.52 9.03 4.75
N HIS A 68 5.42 9.88 5.23
CA HIS A 68 6.74 10.10 4.63
C HIS A 68 7.83 9.50 5.52
N ASP A 69 8.39 8.38 5.09
CA ASP A 69 9.55 7.76 5.73
C ASP A 69 10.83 8.32 5.11
N HIS A 70 11.64 9.01 5.93
CA HIS A 70 12.86 9.66 5.49
C HIS A 70 14.07 8.71 5.47
N HIS A 71 13.96 7.53 6.07
CA HIS A 71 15.05 6.56 6.14
C HIS A 71 14.49 5.15 5.95
N LEU A 72 14.39 4.76 4.68
CA LEU A 72 14.08 3.38 4.32
C LEU A 72 15.10 2.81 3.34
N HIS A 73 15.34 1.51 3.48
CA HIS A 73 16.20 0.76 2.56
C HIS A 73 15.34 0.04 1.51
N LEU A 74 14.81 0.78 0.53
CA LEU A 74 13.91 0.24 -0.52
C LEU A 74 14.42 -1.05 -1.17
N ARG A 75 15.71 -1.09 -1.52
CA ARG A 75 16.33 -2.28 -2.12
C ARG A 75 16.42 -3.45 -1.15
N ALA A 76 16.68 -3.21 0.13
CA ALA A 76 16.71 -4.25 1.14
C ALA A 76 15.30 -4.81 1.42
N MET A 77 14.27 -3.95 1.41
CA MET A 77 12.87 -4.36 1.52
C MET A 77 12.44 -5.19 0.31
N ALA A 78 12.76 -4.75 -0.91
CA ALA A 78 12.50 -5.51 -2.13
C ALA A 78 13.22 -6.87 -2.10
N ALA A 79 14.49 -6.89 -1.70
CA ALA A 79 15.23 -8.12 -1.51
C ALA A 79 14.53 -9.02 -0.48
N ARG A 80 14.14 -8.48 0.70
CA ARG A 80 13.46 -9.24 1.77
C ARG A 80 12.16 -9.84 1.28
N ARG A 81 11.36 -9.09 0.53
CA ARG A 81 10.13 -9.57 -0.10
C ARG A 81 10.37 -10.68 -1.13
N ALA A 82 11.50 -10.66 -1.81
CA ALA A 82 11.90 -11.68 -2.78
C ALA A 82 12.64 -12.88 -2.13
N SER A 83 12.79 -12.90 -0.80
CA SER A 83 13.48 -13.97 -0.09
C SER A 83 12.56 -15.05 0.42
N VAL A 84 13.10 -16.26 0.52
CA VAL A 84 12.45 -17.38 1.20
C VAL A 84 12.46 -17.12 2.71
N PRO A 85 11.30 -17.13 3.39
CA PRO A 85 11.25 -17.20 4.85
C PRO A 85 11.81 -18.54 5.32
N CYS A 86 12.87 -18.52 6.14
CA CYS A 86 13.58 -19.72 6.59
C CYS A 86 13.36 -20.06 8.07
N GLY A 87 12.41 -19.38 8.72
CA GLY A 87 12.06 -19.62 10.12
C GLY A 87 10.58 -19.35 10.39
N PRO A 88 10.15 -19.38 11.66
CA PRO A 88 8.76 -19.24 12.02
C PRO A 88 8.17 -17.86 11.66
N PRO A 89 6.86 -17.78 11.39
CA PRO A 89 5.89 -18.88 11.41
C PRO A 89 5.88 -19.77 10.15
N GLU A 90 6.54 -19.36 9.07
CA GLU A 90 6.46 -20.07 7.77
C GLU A 90 7.21 -21.41 7.75
N VAL A 91 8.30 -21.50 8.51
CA VAL A 91 9.11 -22.72 8.63
C VAL A 91 9.32 -23.04 10.11
N ALA A 92 8.79 -24.18 10.54
CA ALA A 92 8.85 -24.62 11.94
C ALA A 92 9.82 -25.77 12.20
N ASP A 93 10.40 -26.37 11.15
CA ASP A 93 11.34 -27.48 11.27
C ASP A 93 12.27 -27.59 10.04
N ARG A 94 13.24 -28.51 10.13
CA ARG A 94 14.21 -28.80 9.06
C ARG A 94 13.55 -29.23 7.75
N ALA A 95 12.48 -30.03 7.84
CA ALA A 95 11.82 -30.56 6.65
C ALA A 95 11.11 -29.44 5.88
N GLY A 96 10.43 -28.55 6.59
CA GLY A 96 9.82 -27.34 6.09
C GLY A 96 10.83 -26.40 5.46
N LEU A 97 11.99 -26.19 6.10
CA LEU A 97 13.08 -25.40 5.51
C LEU A 97 13.52 -25.96 4.15
N GLY A 98 13.76 -27.28 4.10
CA GLY A 98 14.15 -27.95 2.87
C GLY A 98 13.08 -27.86 1.78
N ALA A 99 11.81 -28.00 2.15
CA ALA A 99 10.68 -27.88 1.21
C ALA A 99 10.60 -26.46 0.63
N ALA A 100 10.69 -25.42 1.47
CA ALA A 100 10.63 -24.02 1.04
C ALA A 100 11.78 -23.65 0.08
N LEU A 101 13.01 -24.06 0.40
CA LEU A 101 14.17 -23.80 -0.44
C LEU A 101 14.10 -24.54 -1.78
N ARG A 102 13.64 -25.80 -1.80
CA ARG A 102 13.45 -26.56 -3.05
C ARG A 102 12.36 -25.96 -3.94
N ALA A 103 11.25 -25.53 -3.35
CA ALA A 103 10.18 -24.86 -4.07
C ALA A 103 10.67 -23.55 -4.72
N ALA A 104 11.43 -22.75 -3.97
CA ALA A 104 12.02 -21.52 -4.49
C ALA A 104 13.05 -21.77 -5.60
N ALA A 105 13.89 -22.81 -5.45
CA ALA A 105 14.84 -23.22 -6.47
C ALA A 105 14.14 -23.67 -7.76
N ALA A 106 13.05 -24.45 -7.64
CA ALA A 106 12.26 -24.89 -8.79
C ALA A 106 11.59 -23.71 -9.50
N ALA A 107 11.06 -22.73 -8.77
CA ALA A 107 10.47 -21.52 -9.35
C ALA A 107 11.52 -20.64 -10.07
N ALA A 108 12.77 -20.67 -9.63
CA ALA A 108 13.87 -19.94 -10.27
C ALA A 108 14.52 -20.71 -11.44
N ALA A 109 14.17 -21.98 -11.66
CA ALA A 109 14.85 -22.88 -12.58
C ALA A 109 14.72 -22.51 -14.07
N SER A 110 13.83 -21.56 -14.42
CA SER A 110 13.69 -21.08 -15.80
C SER A 110 14.85 -20.20 -16.27
N GLU A 111 15.75 -19.77 -15.38
CA GLU A 111 16.86 -18.86 -15.68
C GLU A 111 18.20 -19.41 -15.13
N PRO A 112 19.14 -19.84 -15.99
CA PRO A 112 20.46 -20.32 -15.57
C PRO A 112 21.20 -19.31 -14.67
N GLY A 113 21.77 -19.79 -13.55
CA GLY A 113 22.65 -18.99 -12.68
C GLY A 113 21.94 -18.13 -11.62
N ARG A 114 20.63 -18.27 -11.42
CA ARG A 114 19.90 -17.60 -10.32
C ARG A 114 20.18 -18.27 -8.97
N TRP A 115 20.48 -17.45 -7.96
CA TRP A 115 20.64 -17.86 -6.57
C TRP A 115 19.31 -17.73 -5.81
N VAL A 116 19.03 -18.67 -4.89
CA VAL A 116 17.96 -18.54 -3.89
C VAL A 116 18.49 -17.79 -2.69
N ARG A 117 17.75 -16.79 -2.22
CA ARG A 117 18.10 -16.00 -1.03
C ARG A 117 17.13 -16.28 0.10
N GLY A 118 17.59 -16.87 1.20
CA GLY A 118 16.80 -17.09 2.42
C GLY A 118 17.00 -15.98 3.46
N THR A 119 16.01 -15.76 4.33
CA THR A 119 16.12 -14.85 5.49
C THR A 119 15.37 -15.41 6.69
N GLY A 120 15.84 -15.09 7.91
CA GLY A 120 15.18 -15.50 9.15
C GLY A 120 15.40 -16.97 9.53
N TYR A 121 16.50 -17.57 9.05
CA TYR A 121 16.94 -18.89 9.51
C TYR A 121 17.30 -18.86 11.00
N ASP A 122 16.94 -19.93 11.70
CA ASP A 122 17.21 -20.14 13.12
C ASP A 122 17.55 -21.63 13.36
N ASP A 123 18.77 -21.90 13.81
CA ASP A 123 19.29 -23.24 14.12
C ASP A 123 18.47 -23.93 15.22
N SER A 124 17.88 -23.17 16.16
CA SER A 124 17.08 -23.76 17.25
C SER A 124 15.76 -24.35 16.75
N VAL A 125 15.29 -23.93 15.58
CA VAL A 125 14.04 -24.39 14.95
C VAL A 125 14.33 -25.47 13.89
N THR A 126 15.32 -25.22 13.03
CA THR A 126 15.56 -26.03 11.82
C THR A 126 16.81 -26.92 11.92
N GLY A 127 17.52 -26.84 13.05
CA GLY A 127 18.81 -27.47 13.31
C GLY A 127 19.96 -26.78 12.57
N PRO A 128 21.22 -27.09 12.94
CA PRO A 128 22.41 -26.46 12.35
C PRO A 128 22.57 -26.78 10.85
N LEU A 129 23.03 -25.80 10.07
CA LEU A 129 23.40 -25.95 8.65
C LEU A 129 24.70 -26.74 8.46
#